data_AF-A0A4Q6B3R9-F1
#
_entry.id   AF-A0A4Q6B3R9-F1
#
_cell.length_a   1.000
_cell.length_b   1.000
_cell.length_c   1.000
_cell.angle_alpha   90.00
_cell.angle_beta   90.00
_cell.angle_gamma   90.00
#
_symmetry.space_group_name_H-M   'P 1'
#
loop_
_entity.id
_entity.type
_entity.pdbx_description
1 polymer ?
#
loop_
_entity_poly.entity_id
_entity_poly.type
_entity_poly.pdbx_seq_one_letter_code
_entity_poly.pdbx_strand_id
1 'polypeptide(L)'
;APSVAAFFIDNLVSWEDPRIDISLGANGINRWAIAPYQGAYVGVPSGYAPGTGAQRLSYFYSSTSTSTLMNEPLSGMIMNYAEVQFILAEAALKGWISGSAETYYNRGVLNGITLWLPTWNKPIEDFLRNPNGNSNLLSDATTFDEKMEFIHLQKYYALFLNDLQQWFEYRRTGHPTLPKGAGLRNGGVMPARMNYPVYVQSTNPTNYKAAVAAQGPDLISTQVWWQKP
;
A
#
# COMPACT_ATOMS: atom_id res chain seq x y z
N ALA A 1 2.19 -16.88 -11.67
CA ALA A 1 1.95 -15.66 -10.89
C ALA A 1 3.20 -15.34 -10.05
N PRO A 2 3.61 -14.06 -9.97
CA PRO A 2 4.62 -13.61 -9.01
C PRO A 2 4.12 -13.80 -7.58
N SER A 3 5.04 -13.95 -6.62
CA SER A 3 4.70 -14.01 -5.19
C SER A 3 4.23 -12.65 -4.66
N VAL A 4 3.42 -12.68 -3.60
CA VAL A 4 3.13 -11.51 -2.77
C VAL A 4 4.37 -11.17 -1.93
N ALA A 5 4.62 -9.88 -1.73
CA ALA A 5 5.71 -9.42 -0.88
C ALA A 5 5.43 -9.71 0.60
N ALA A 6 6.47 -10.08 1.35
CA ALA A 6 6.44 -10.30 2.81
C ALA A 6 5.76 -9.14 3.54
N PHE A 7 6.21 -7.90 3.26
CA PHE A 7 5.60 -6.70 3.83
C PHE A 7 4.07 -6.65 3.68
N PHE A 8 3.54 -7.05 2.52
CA PHE A 8 2.12 -6.99 2.27
C PHE A 8 1.35 -8.08 3.01
N ILE A 9 1.75 -9.35 2.85
CA ILE A 9 0.96 -10.46 3.37
C ILE A 9 1.19 -10.70 4.87
N ASP A 10 2.40 -10.49 5.38
CA ASP A 10 2.73 -10.78 6.77
C ASP A 10 1.98 -9.82 7.72
N ASN A 11 1.81 -8.56 7.32
CA ASN A 11 0.96 -7.60 8.06
C ASN A 11 -0.50 -8.06 8.12
N LEU A 12 -1.07 -8.50 6.99
CA LEU A 12 -2.45 -8.99 6.95
C LEU A 12 -2.63 -10.23 7.84
N VAL A 13 -1.63 -11.12 7.87
CA VAL A 13 -1.61 -12.27 8.78
C VAL A 13 -1.55 -11.81 10.23
N SER A 14 -0.65 -10.88 10.55
CA SER A 14 -0.49 -10.34 11.91
C SER A 14 -1.75 -9.68 12.44
N TRP A 15 -2.50 -9.01 11.56
CA TRP A 15 -3.78 -8.37 11.90
C TRP A 15 -4.95 -9.32 11.95
N GLU A 16 -4.77 -10.58 11.53
CA GLU A 16 -5.88 -11.50 11.27
C GLU A 16 -6.91 -10.84 10.32
N ASP A 17 -6.39 -10.22 9.25
CA ASP A 17 -7.17 -9.36 8.37
C ASP A 17 -8.30 -10.15 7.69
N PRO A 18 -9.57 -9.73 7.83
CA PRO A 18 -10.70 -10.48 7.30
C PRO A 18 -10.65 -10.62 5.78
N ARG A 19 -9.94 -9.75 5.06
CA ARG A 19 -9.82 -9.80 3.59
C ARG A 19 -9.00 -11.00 3.11
N ILE A 20 -8.18 -11.60 3.98
CA ILE A 20 -7.45 -12.85 3.71
C ILE A 20 -8.03 -14.07 4.43
N ASP A 21 -9.14 -13.91 5.16
CA ASP A 21 -9.87 -15.02 5.78
C ASP A 21 -10.59 -15.84 4.72
N ILE A 22 -10.29 -17.14 4.66
CA ILE A 22 -10.88 -18.08 3.71
C ILE A 22 -12.39 -18.24 3.96
N SER A 23 -12.83 -18.18 5.22
CA SER A 23 -14.24 -18.34 5.60
C SER A 23 -15.12 -17.18 5.17
N LEU A 24 -14.52 -16.00 4.96
CA LEU A 24 -15.19 -14.79 4.49
C LEU A 24 -15.11 -14.61 2.96
N GLY A 25 -14.48 -15.55 2.27
CA GLY A 25 -14.41 -15.57 0.82
C GLY A 25 -15.40 -16.53 0.17
N ALA A 26 -15.02 -17.13 -0.96
CA ALA A 26 -15.88 -18.04 -1.73
C ALA A 26 -15.08 -19.23 -2.27
N ASN A 27 -15.70 -20.41 -2.34
CA ASN A 27 -15.08 -21.63 -2.89
C ASN A 27 -13.72 -21.99 -2.25
N GLY A 28 -13.58 -21.76 -0.94
CA GLY A 28 -12.33 -22.03 -0.22
C GLY A 28 -11.20 -21.04 -0.52
N ILE A 29 -11.51 -19.88 -1.09
CA ILE A 29 -10.55 -18.83 -1.41
C ILE A 29 -10.97 -17.55 -0.68
N ASN A 30 -10.03 -16.87 -0.02
CA ASN A 30 -10.30 -15.59 0.65
C ASN A 30 -10.68 -14.47 -0.33
N ARG A 31 -11.17 -13.35 0.20
CA ARG A 31 -11.70 -12.25 -0.61
C ARG A 31 -10.69 -11.63 -1.58
N TRP A 32 -9.43 -11.55 -1.20
CA TRP A 32 -8.35 -11.04 -2.04
C TRP A 32 -7.71 -12.09 -2.95
N ALA A 33 -8.27 -13.30 -2.98
CA ALA A 33 -7.83 -14.40 -3.84
C ALA A 33 -6.33 -14.70 -3.71
N ILE A 34 -5.81 -14.69 -2.49
CA ILE A 34 -4.41 -15.04 -2.21
C ILE A 34 -4.33 -16.55 -1.89
N ALA A 35 -3.43 -17.24 -2.58
CA ALA A 35 -3.14 -18.65 -2.35
C ALA A 35 -2.16 -18.81 -1.16
N PRO A 36 -2.42 -19.74 -0.22
CA PRO A 36 -1.45 -20.08 0.83
C PRO A 36 -0.30 -20.91 0.24
N TYR A 37 0.86 -20.84 0.89
CA TYR A 37 1.99 -21.73 0.70
C TYR A 37 2.06 -22.72 1.87
N GLN A 38 1.92 -24.02 1.58
CA GLN A 38 1.94 -25.08 2.61
C GLN A 38 0.96 -24.84 3.78
N GLY A 39 -0.22 -24.29 3.48
CA GLY A 39 -1.26 -24.02 4.48
C GLY A 39 -1.09 -22.69 5.23
N ALA A 40 -0.04 -21.91 4.96
CA ALA A 40 0.18 -20.60 5.57
C ALA A 40 0.26 -19.48 4.52
N TYR A 41 -0.11 -18.26 4.91
CA TYR A 41 0.13 -17.08 4.09
C TYR A 41 1.52 -16.52 4.39
N VAL A 42 2.42 -16.60 3.41
CA VAL A 42 3.83 -16.25 3.59
C VAL A 42 4.31 -15.48 2.36
N GLY A 43 4.92 -14.32 2.57
CA GLY A 43 5.43 -13.50 1.49
C GLY A 43 6.92 -13.61 1.26
N VAL A 44 7.36 -13.17 0.09
CA VAL A 44 8.78 -13.13 -0.27
C VAL A 44 9.35 -11.74 0.07
N PRO A 45 10.54 -11.64 0.70
CA PRO A 45 11.17 -10.35 0.96
C PRO A 45 11.33 -9.50 -0.30
N SER A 46 10.94 -8.22 -0.22
CA SER A 46 11.12 -7.26 -1.30
C SER A 46 12.59 -6.96 -1.56
N GLY A 47 12.95 -6.75 -2.83
CA GLY A 47 14.30 -6.35 -3.21
C GLY A 47 15.36 -7.42 -2.94
N TYR A 48 15.05 -8.71 -3.10
CA TYR A 48 16.07 -9.75 -3.09
C TYR A 48 17.11 -9.53 -4.20
N ALA A 49 18.35 -10.00 -4.00
CA ALA A 49 19.41 -9.79 -4.96
C ALA A 49 19.11 -10.50 -6.31
N PRO A 50 19.40 -9.89 -7.46
CA PRO A 50 19.19 -10.53 -8.75
C PRO A 50 19.91 -11.89 -8.84
N GLY A 51 19.22 -12.91 -9.36
CA GLY A 51 19.80 -14.25 -9.53
C GLY A 51 19.75 -15.16 -8.30
N THR A 52 19.20 -14.72 -7.15
CA THR A 52 19.07 -15.59 -5.97
C THR A 52 17.95 -16.62 -6.08
N GLY A 53 17.07 -16.53 -7.09
CA GLY A 53 16.03 -17.52 -7.34
C GLY A 53 15.03 -17.65 -6.18
N ALA A 54 14.53 -16.52 -5.66
CA ALA A 54 13.60 -16.52 -4.52
C ALA A 54 12.42 -17.48 -4.77
N GLN A 55 12.23 -18.41 -3.84
CA GLN A 55 11.18 -19.41 -3.92
C GLN A 55 9.82 -18.74 -3.96
N ARG A 56 8.92 -19.24 -4.82
CA ARG A 56 7.54 -18.76 -4.86
C ARG A 56 6.78 -19.23 -3.62
N LEU A 57 6.25 -18.28 -2.84
CA LEU A 57 5.41 -18.53 -1.66
C LEU A 57 3.95 -18.17 -1.99
N SER A 58 3.24 -17.41 -1.15
CA SER A 58 1.87 -16.97 -1.44
C SER A 58 1.82 -16.09 -2.69
N TYR A 59 0.75 -16.23 -3.49
CA TYR A 59 0.55 -15.51 -4.76
C TYR A 59 -0.94 -15.26 -5.00
N PHE A 60 -1.27 -14.26 -5.82
CA PHE A 60 -2.66 -14.02 -6.24
C PHE A 60 -3.11 -15.06 -7.28
N TYR A 61 -4.28 -15.67 -7.06
CA TYR A 61 -4.93 -16.51 -8.06
C TYR A 61 -5.22 -15.69 -9.33
N SER A 62 -4.91 -16.27 -10.49
CA SER A 62 -5.11 -15.68 -11.81
C SER A 62 -5.80 -16.70 -12.71
N SER A 63 -7.05 -17.02 -12.37
CA SER A 63 -7.87 -17.94 -13.17
C SER A 63 -9.28 -17.35 -13.35
N THR A 64 -9.88 -17.64 -14.50
CA THR A 64 -11.26 -17.27 -14.84
C THR A 64 -12.30 -18.13 -14.13
N SER A 65 -11.90 -19.27 -13.56
CA SER A 65 -12.78 -20.27 -12.94
C SER A 65 -13.07 -20.03 -11.45
N THR A 66 -12.39 -19.08 -10.83
CA THR A 66 -12.49 -18.75 -9.41
C THR A 66 -12.90 -17.30 -9.24
N SER A 67 -13.56 -16.95 -8.12
CA SER A 67 -13.83 -15.57 -7.72
C SER A 67 -12.51 -14.84 -7.42
N THR A 68 -11.79 -14.47 -8.48
CA THR A 68 -10.51 -13.76 -8.40
C THR A 68 -10.71 -12.27 -8.57
N LEU A 69 -9.71 -11.49 -8.17
CA LEU A 69 -9.64 -10.05 -8.42
C LEU A 69 -9.70 -9.70 -9.92
N MET A 70 -9.47 -10.65 -10.84
CA MET A 70 -9.62 -10.42 -12.29
C MET A 70 -11.06 -10.12 -12.70
N ASN A 71 -12.04 -10.74 -12.04
CA ASN A 71 -13.46 -10.56 -12.33
C ASN A 71 -14.11 -9.54 -11.39
N GLU A 72 -13.31 -8.77 -10.63
CA GLU A 72 -13.82 -7.82 -9.66
C GLU A 72 -14.34 -6.55 -10.36
N PRO A 73 -15.66 -6.26 -10.34
CA PRO A 73 -16.19 -5.03 -10.93
C PRO A 73 -15.66 -3.76 -10.25
N LEU A 74 -15.21 -3.84 -8.99
CA LEU A 74 -14.65 -2.72 -8.25
C LEU A 74 -13.15 -2.48 -8.49
N SER A 75 -12.48 -3.17 -9.43
CA SER A 75 -11.03 -3.00 -9.63
C SER A 75 -10.62 -1.71 -10.35
N GLY A 76 -11.57 -0.95 -10.88
CA GLY A 76 -11.37 0.35 -11.55
C GLY A 76 -11.52 1.56 -10.61
N MET A 77 -11.10 1.44 -9.35
CA MET A 77 -11.19 2.54 -8.39
C MET A 77 -10.27 3.70 -8.79
N ILE A 78 -10.80 4.92 -8.67
CA ILE A 78 -10.03 6.17 -8.83
C ILE A 78 -9.77 6.81 -7.45
N MET A 79 -10.78 6.79 -6.58
CA MET A 79 -10.72 7.25 -5.21
C MET A 79 -11.76 6.49 -4.40
N ASN A 80 -11.38 5.95 -3.26
CA ASN A 80 -12.31 5.25 -2.37
C ASN A 80 -12.55 6.04 -1.07
N TYR A 81 -13.64 5.75 -0.38
CA TYR A 81 -14.01 6.50 0.81
C TYR A 81 -12.99 6.31 1.95
N ALA A 82 -12.34 5.15 2.04
CA ALA A 82 -11.28 4.90 3.01
C ALA A 82 -10.09 5.85 2.81
N GLU A 83 -9.67 6.09 1.57
CA GLU A 83 -8.64 7.07 1.23
C GLU A 83 -8.99 8.47 1.75
N VAL A 84 -10.23 8.92 1.54
CA VAL A 84 -10.71 10.22 2.06
C VAL A 84 -10.64 10.26 3.59
N GLN A 85 -11.05 9.20 4.26
CA GLN A 85 -10.95 9.12 5.72
C GLN A 85 -9.50 9.18 6.20
N PHE A 86 -8.54 8.54 5.52
CA PHE A 86 -7.13 8.65 5.90
C PHE A 86 -6.54 10.04 5.59
N ILE A 87 -6.99 10.72 4.55
CA ILE A 87 -6.64 12.13 4.30
C ILE A 87 -7.12 13.01 5.47
N LEU A 88 -8.36 12.82 5.93
CA LEU A 88 -8.91 13.55 7.07
C LEU A 88 -8.20 13.19 8.38
N ALA A 89 -7.81 11.93 8.56
CA ALA A 89 -7.04 11.48 9.72
C ALA A 89 -5.67 12.19 9.77
N GLU A 90 -4.94 12.23 8.66
CA GLU A 90 -3.67 12.93 8.55
C GLU A 90 -3.84 14.44 8.77
N ALA A 91 -4.86 15.06 8.15
CA ALA A 91 -5.14 16.48 8.30
C ALA A 91 -5.48 16.86 9.75
N ALA A 92 -6.29 16.05 10.44
CA ALA A 92 -6.61 16.24 11.85
C ALA A 92 -5.38 16.04 12.74
N LEU A 93 -4.55 15.02 12.47
CA LEU A 93 -3.29 14.78 13.20
C LEU A 93 -2.31 15.95 13.06
N LYS A 94 -2.27 16.58 11.88
CA LYS A 94 -1.47 17.79 11.61
C LYS A 94 -2.09 19.09 12.14
N GLY A 95 -3.28 19.03 12.71
CA GLY A 95 -4.01 20.20 13.22
C GLY A 95 -4.54 21.13 12.11
N TRP A 96 -4.65 20.66 10.87
CA TRP A 96 -5.18 21.44 9.75
C TRP A 96 -6.70 21.58 9.80
N ILE A 97 -7.37 20.61 10.43
CA ILE A 97 -8.81 20.60 10.63
C ILE A 97 -9.14 20.26 12.08
N SER A 98 -10.35 20.61 12.52
CA SER A 98 -10.90 20.10 13.77
C SER A 98 -11.37 18.65 13.63
N GLY A 99 -11.48 17.95 14.77
CA GLY A 99 -11.93 16.56 14.83
C GLY A 99 -10.84 15.60 15.32
N SER A 100 -11.23 14.36 15.60
CA SER A 100 -10.32 13.32 16.08
C SER A 100 -9.71 12.56 14.90
N ALA A 101 -8.38 12.56 14.82
CA ALA A 101 -7.64 11.71 13.87
C ALA A 101 -8.01 10.23 14.02
N GLU A 102 -8.30 9.78 15.25
CA GLU A 102 -8.71 8.41 15.55
C GLU A 102 -10.07 8.06 14.97
N THR A 103 -11.03 8.97 15.07
CA THR A 103 -12.34 8.74 14.45
C THR A 103 -12.22 8.56 12.94
N TYR A 104 -11.41 9.38 12.27
CA TYR A 104 -11.17 9.25 10.83
C TYR A 104 -10.38 7.99 10.49
N TYR A 105 -9.34 7.67 11.25
CA TYR A 105 -8.56 6.44 11.09
C TYR A 105 -9.45 5.19 11.19
N ASN A 106 -10.25 5.07 12.25
CA ASN A 106 -11.14 3.92 12.47
C ASN A 106 -12.14 3.77 11.31
N ARG A 107 -12.72 4.89 10.85
CA ARG A 107 -13.59 4.89 9.66
C ARG A 107 -12.85 4.48 8.40
N GLY A 108 -11.61 4.92 8.21
CA GLY A 108 -10.76 4.52 7.09
C GLY A 108 -10.53 3.01 7.06
N VAL A 109 -10.16 2.42 8.19
CA VAL A 109 -9.93 0.96 8.30
C VAL A 109 -11.23 0.19 8.06
N LEU A 110 -12.32 0.59 8.72
CA LEU A 110 -13.63 -0.05 8.54
C LEU A 110 -14.04 -0.06 7.06
N ASN A 111 -13.99 1.10 6.40
CA ASN A 111 -14.38 1.21 4.99
C ASN A 111 -13.39 0.53 4.04
N GLY A 112 -12.11 0.46 4.42
CA GLY A 112 -11.10 -0.30 3.68
C GLY A 112 -11.35 -1.81 3.74
N ILE A 113 -11.98 -2.31 4.81
CA ILE A 113 -12.43 -3.71 4.92
C ILE A 113 -13.75 -3.90 4.20
N THR A 114 -14.77 -3.10 4.50
CA THR A 114 -16.14 -3.31 4.03
C THR A 114 -16.34 -3.01 2.54
N LEU A 115 -15.44 -2.26 1.92
CA LEU A 115 -15.34 -2.17 0.46
C LEU A 115 -15.19 -3.57 -0.17
N TRP A 116 -14.36 -4.42 0.43
CA TRP A 116 -14.12 -5.78 -0.04
C TRP A 116 -15.11 -6.78 0.58
N LEU A 117 -15.51 -6.57 1.82
CA LEU A 117 -16.41 -7.45 2.57
C LEU A 117 -17.63 -6.68 3.09
N PRO A 118 -18.65 -6.40 2.26
CA PRO A 118 -19.79 -5.55 2.64
C PRO A 118 -20.61 -6.10 3.82
N THR A 119 -20.56 -7.40 4.08
CA THR A 119 -21.27 -8.07 5.18
C THR A 119 -20.44 -8.19 6.45
N TRP A 120 -19.19 -7.73 6.46
CA TRP A 120 -18.34 -7.73 7.65
C TRP A 120 -18.88 -6.73 8.67
N ASN A 121 -19.24 -7.22 9.85
CA ASN A 121 -20.02 -6.47 10.85
C ASN A 121 -19.41 -6.54 12.27
N LYS A 122 -18.12 -6.86 12.38
CA LYS A 122 -17.44 -6.83 13.69
C LYS A 122 -17.16 -5.37 14.11
N PRO A 123 -17.17 -5.06 15.41
CA PRO A 123 -16.69 -3.77 15.91
C PRO A 123 -15.27 -3.51 15.40
N ILE A 124 -15.05 -2.32 14.83
CA ILE A 124 -13.74 -1.99 14.26
C ILE A 124 -12.68 -1.94 15.35
N GLU A 125 -13.05 -1.55 16.56
CA GLU A 125 -12.22 -1.49 17.74
C GLU A 125 -11.66 -2.87 18.10
N ASP A 126 -12.39 -3.96 17.85
CA ASP A 126 -11.89 -5.31 18.14
C ASP A 126 -10.78 -5.71 17.15
N PHE A 127 -10.96 -5.38 15.86
CA PHE A 127 -9.92 -5.54 14.85
C PHE A 127 -8.69 -4.67 15.15
N LEU A 128 -8.93 -3.41 15.54
CA LEU A 128 -7.89 -2.45 15.93
C LEU A 128 -7.26 -2.76 17.30
N ARG A 129 -7.79 -3.67 18.11
CA ARG A 129 -7.18 -4.08 19.39
C ARG A 129 -6.31 -5.32 19.27
N ASN A 130 -6.20 -5.90 18.07
CA ASN A 130 -5.36 -7.07 17.86
C ASN A 130 -3.92 -6.77 18.32
N PRO A 131 -3.43 -7.42 19.41
CA PRO A 131 -2.13 -7.15 20.00
C PRO A 131 -0.97 -7.51 19.06
N ASN A 132 -1.23 -8.34 18.04
CA ASN A 132 -0.23 -8.79 17.09
C ASN A 132 0.00 -7.80 15.94
N GLY A 133 -0.79 -6.73 15.80
CA GLY A 133 -0.39 -5.71 14.81
C GLY A 133 -1.23 -4.45 14.69
N ASN A 134 -2.32 -4.27 15.44
CA ASN A 134 -3.17 -3.09 15.31
C ASN A 134 -3.44 -2.37 16.64
N SER A 135 -3.02 -2.92 17.78
CA SER A 135 -3.41 -2.41 19.10
C SER A 135 -2.87 -1.00 19.41
N ASN A 136 -3.81 -0.06 19.56
CA ASN A 136 -3.72 1.19 20.34
C ASN A 136 -2.88 2.35 19.76
N LEU A 137 -3.07 2.59 18.46
CA LEU A 137 -2.16 3.37 17.60
C LEU A 137 -2.27 4.89 17.67
N LEU A 138 -3.26 5.43 18.37
CA LEU A 138 -3.43 6.88 18.55
C LEU A 138 -3.55 7.29 20.02
N SER A 139 -3.09 6.44 20.94
CA SER A 139 -2.99 6.82 22.36
C SER A 139 -2.08 8.03 22.53
N ASP A 140 -2.26 8.80 23.61
CA ASP A 140 -1.43 9.97 23.90
C ASP A 140 0.07 9.65 24.04
N ALA A 141 0.41 8.37 24.27
CA ALA A 141 1.79 7.90 24.37
C ALA A 141 2.48 7.70 23.01
N THR A 142 1.75 7.66 21.89
CA THR A 142 2.32 7.48 20.55
C THR A 142 2.82 8.81 19.98
N THR A 143 4.03 8.80 19.45
CA THR A 143 4.66 9.98 18.84
C THR A 143 3.97 10.37 17.53
N PHE A 144 4.13 11.62 17.09
CA PHE A 144 3.55 12.08 15.83
C PHE A 144 3.95 11.20 14.62
N ASP A 145 5.23 10.80 14.56
CA ASP A 145 5.77 9.96 13.48
C ASP A 145 5.18 8.54 13.49
N GLU A 146 5.03 7.92 14.67
CA GLU A 146 4.35 6.64 14.79
C GLU A 146 2.88 6.74 14.35
N LYS A 147 2.17 7.80 14.75
CA LYS A 147 0.79 8.05 14.32
C LYS A 147 0.70 8.19 12.78
N MET A 148 1.67 8.86 12.16
CA MET A 148 1.77 8.95 10.70
C MET A 148 2.01 7.57 10.05
N GLU A 149 2.92 6.77 10.61
CA GLU A 149 3.18 5.40 10.14
C GLU A 149 1.88 4.56 10.19
N PHE A 150 1.12 4.60 11.28
CA PHE A 150 -0.12 3.84 11.39
C PHE A 150 -1.19 4.27 10.38
N ILE A 151 -1.42 5.57 10.23
CA ILE A 151 -2.37 6.11 9.25
C ILE A 151 -1.98 5.67 7.84
N HIS A 152 -0.71 5.85 7.46
CA HIS A 152 -0.26 5.54 6.11
C HIS A 152 -0.12 4.05 5.85
N LEU A 153 0.15 3.23 6.87
CA LEU A 153 0.18 1.78 6.75
C LEU A 153 -1.21 1.24 6.41
N GLN A 154 -2.25 1.63 7.14
CA GLN A 154 -3.62 1.21 6.78
C GLN A 154 -4.08 1.83 5.45
N LYS A 155 -3.71 3.08 5.18
CA LYS A 155 -3.97 3.72 3.87
C LYS A 155 -3.33 2.94 2.73
N TYR A 156 -2.11 2.42 2.90
CA TYR A 156 -1.43 1.60 1.90
C TYR A 156 -2.26 0.36 1.52
N TYR A 157 -2.92 -0.31 2.46
CA TYR A 157 -3.80 -1.45 2.16
C TYR A 157 -5.16 -1.01 1.60
N ALA A 158 -5.70 0.13 2.05
CA ALA A 158 -6.93 0.68 1.47
C ALA A 158 -6.76 1.13 0.02
N LEU A 159 -5.55 1.49 -0.39
CA LEU A 159 -5.19 1.87 -1.75
C LEU A 159 -4.82 0.66 -2.64
N PHE A 160 -4.99 -0.57 -2.17
CA PHE A 160 -4.79 -1.75 -3.00
C PHE A 160 -5.72 -1.71 -4.22
N LEU A 161 -5.14 -1.80 -5.42
CA LEU A 161 -5.79 -1.61 -6.72
C LEU A 161 -6.27 -0.16 -7.00
N ASN A 162 -5.68 0.84 -6.34
CA ASN A 162 -5.93 2.25 -6.60
C ASN A 162 -4.70 2.94 -7.25
N ASP A 163 -4.50 2.67 -8.54
CA ASP A 163 -3.42 3.23 -9.38
C ASP A 163 -2.03 3.22 -8.70
N LEU A 164 -1.25 4.29 -8.83
CA LEU A 164 0.07 4.46 -8.21
C LEU A 164 0.00 5.22 -6.88
N GLN A 165 -1.19 5.35 -6.28
CA GLN A 165 -1.38 6.17 -5.08
C GLN A 165 -0.54 5.69 -3.89
N GLN A 166 -0.35 4.37 -3.73
CA GLN A 166 0.55 3.82 -2.71
C GLN A 166 1.99 4.36 -2.84
N TRP A 167 2.51 4.46 -4.07
CA TRP A 167 3.84 5.00 -4.34
C TRP A 167 3.88 6.53 -4.19
N PHE A 168 2.80 7.22 -4.55
CA PHE A 168 2.72 8.68 -4.43
C PHE A 168 2.71 9.11 -2.97
N GLU A 169 1.94 8.42 -2.13
CA GLU A 169 1.89 8.65 -0.69
C GLU A 169 3.23 8.38 -0.02
N TYR A 170 3.86 7.23 -0.33
CA TYR A 170 5.20 6.92 0.17
C TYR A 170 6.22 8.00 -0.21
N ARG A 171 6.17 8.51 -1.44
CA ARG A 171 7.05 9.59 -1.90
C ARG A 171 6.79 10.93 -1.22
N ARG A 172 5.59 11.16 -0.69
CA ARG A 172 5.17 12.40 -0.03
C ARG A 172 5.48 12.38 1.46
N THR A 173 5.33 11.23 2.12
CA THR A 173 5.41 11.13 3.58
C THR A 173 6.55 10.25 4.09
N GLY A 174 7.10 9.38 3.24
CA GLY A 174 8.04 8.34 3.66
C GLY A 174 7.38 7.11 4.29
N HIS A 175 6.05 7.15 4.51
CA HIS A 175 5.28 6.09 5.15
C HIS A 175 4.39 5.32 4.14
N PRO A 176 4.08 4.04 4.42
CA PRO A 176 4.67 3.26 5.50
C PRO A 176 6.14 2.97 5.23
N THR A 177 6.86 2.57 6.26
CA THR A 177 8.28 2.23 6.16
C THR A 177 8.44 0.92 5.38
N LEU A 178 8.74 1.04 4.08
CA LEU A 178 8.91 -0.11 3.19
C LEU A 178 10.30 -0.75 3.33
N PRO A 179 10.40 -2.10 3.36
CA PRO A 179 11.68 -2.79 3.43
C PRO A 179 12.50 -2.58 2.15
N LYS A 180 13.80 -2.39 2.32
CA LYS A 180 14.77 -2.20 1.24
C LYS A 180 15.77 -3.36 1.25
N GLY A 181 15.70 -4.21 0.23
CA GLY A 181 16.64 -5.33 0.06
C GLY A 181 17.84 -5.00 -0.82
N ALA A 182 18.83 -5.89 -0.85
CA ALA A 182 20.08 -5.76 -1.60
C ALA A 182 19.92 -5.63 -3.13
N GLY A 183 18.76 -6.01 -3.67
CA GLY A 183 18.40 -5.85 -5.08
C GLY A 183 17.98 -4.44 -5.47
N LEU A 184 17.91 -3.49 -4.53
CA LEU A 184 17.56 -2.09 -4.82
C LEU A 184 18.72 -1.36 -5.53
N ARG A 185 18.71 -1.38 -6.87
CA ARG A 185 19.81 -0.91 -7.73
C ARG A 185 20.05 0.60 -7.75
N ASN A 186 19.14 1.41 -7.20
CA ASN A 186 19.26 2.88 -7.17
C ASN A 186 20.04 3.36 -5.92
N GLY A 187 21.18 2.74 -5.64
CA GLY A 187 22.00 3.04 -4.46
C GLY A 187 21.27 2.83 -3.13
N GLY A 188 20.29 1.90 -3.07
CA GLY A 188 19.44 1.72 -1.89
C GLY A 188 18.36 2.79 -1.70
N VAL A 189 18.15 3.69 -2.66
CA VAL A 189 17.14 4.74 -2.60
C VAL A 189 15.91 4.34 -3.42
N MET A 190 14.70 4.47 -2.86
CA MET A 190 13.48 4.21 -3.62
C MET A 190 13.32 5.21 -4.77
N PRO A 191 12.81 4.80 -5.95
CA PRO A 191 12.57 5.72 -7.05
C PRO A 191 11.64 6.88 -6.64
N ALA A 192 12.07 8.10 -6.92
CA ALA A 192 11.33 9.34 -6.74
C ALA A 192 10.51 9.71 -7.99
N ARG A 193 10.86 9.22 -9.19
CA ARG A 193 10.09 9.43 -10.42
C ARG A 193 10.43 8.39 -11.50
N MET A 194 9.69 8.42 -12.59
CA MET A 194 10.07 7.76 -13.84
C MET A 194 10.88 8.73 -14.72
N ASN A 195 11.80 8.18 -15.49
CA ASN A 195 12.49 8.90 -16.56
C ASN A 195 11.52 9.33 -17.66
N TYR A 196 11.89 10.35 -18.42
CA TYR A 196 11.15 10.67 -19.64
C TYR A 196 11.30 9.51 -20.65
N PRO A 197 10.21 9.11 -21.33
CA PRO A 197 10.29 8.05 -22.33
C PRO A 197 11.32 8.35 -23.41
N VAL A 198 12.06 7.34 -23.85
CA VAL A 198 13.14 7.49 -24.85
C VAL A 198 12.65 8.19 -26.13
N TYR A 199 11.42 7.91 -26.57
CA TYR A 199 10.86 8.56 -27.76
C TYR A 199 10.70 10.07 -27.58
N VAL A 200 10.38 10.58 -26.39
CA VAL A 200 10.26 12.04 -26.14
C VAL A 200 11.63 12.70 -26.28
N GLN A 201 12.69 11.99 -25.86
CA GLN A 201 14.06 12.50 -25.96
C GLN A 201 14.52 12.63 -27.43
N SER A 202 14.05 11.76 -28.32
CA SER A 202 14.42 11.78 -29.73
C SER A 202 13.49 12.65 -30.59
N THR A 203 12.18 12.64 -30.34
CA THR A 203 11.20 13.37 -31.16
C THR A 203 10.94 14.79 -30.68
N ASN A 204 11.24 15.11 -29.42
CA ASN A 204 11.08 16.45 -28.85
C ASN A 204 12.31 16.90 -28.02
N PRO A 205 13.53 16.85 -28.60
CA PRO A 205 14.78 17.03 -27.85
C PRO A 205 14.92 18.44 -27.24
N THR A 206 14.39 19.47 -27.90
CA THR A 206 14.46 20.86 -27.42
C THR A 206 13.69 21.04 -26.12
N ASN A 207 12.42 20.62 -26.09
CA ASN A 207 11.60 20.75 -24.89
C ASN A 207 12.01 19.78 -23.78
N TYR A 208 12.49 18.58 -24.14
CA TYR A 208 13.08 17.64 -23.19
C TYR A 208 14.28 18.28 -22.45
N LYS A 209 15.23 18.86 -23.18
CA LYS A 209 16.39 19.53 -22.56
C LYS A 209 15.98 20.71 -21.67
N ALA A 210 14.99 21.49 -22.09
CA ALA A 210 14.46 22.58 -21.28
C ALA A 210 13.85 22.08 -19.96
N ALA A 211 13.07 20.99 -19.99
CA ALA A 211 12.50 20.39 -18.79
C ALA A 211 13.58 19.84 -17.84
N VAL A 212 14.59 19.14 -18.38
CA VAL A 212 15.73 18.62 -17.59
C VAL A 212 16.52 19.77 -16.95
N ALA A 213 16.75 20.87 -17.66
CA ALA A 213 17.43 22.03 -17.10
C ALA A 213 16.65 22.66 -15.93
N ALA A 214 15.31 22.67 -15.99
CA ALA A 214 14.47 23.24 -14.94
C ALA A 214 14.29 22.31 -13.72
N GLN A 215 14.15 21.00 -13.93
CA GLN A 215 13.84 20.05 -12.86
C GLN A 215 15.08 19.50 -12.14
N GLY A 216 16.22 19.46 -12.84
CA GLY A 216 17.41 18.66 -12.49
C GLY A 216 17.62 17.45 -13.41
N PRO A 217 18.68 16.66 -13.19
CA PRO A 217 19.04 15.55 -14.09
C PRO A 217 17.90 14.54 -14.24
N ASP A 218 17.76 13.93 -15.42
CA ASP A 218 16.75 12.89 -15.67
C ASP A 218 17.17 11.57 -15.04
N LEU A 219 17.02 11.45 -13.72
CA LEU A 219 17.31 10.25 -12.94
C LEU A 219 16.06 9.83 -12.17
N ILE A 220 15.90 8.53 -11.93
CA ILE A 220 14.82 7.99 -11.09
C ILE A 220 14.91 8.47 -9.63
N SER A 221 16.08 8.93 -9.18
CA SER A 221 16.32 9.50 -7.84
C SER A 221 16.04 11.00 -7.75
N THR A 222 15.83 11.71 -8.88
CA THR A 222 15.56 13.14 -8.88
C THR A 222 14.17 13.40 -8.29
N GLN A 223 14.11 14.13 -7.18
CA GLN A 223 12.86 14.54 -6.53
C GLN A 223 12.06 15.50 -7.42
N VAL A 224 10.74 15.29 -7.49
CA VAL A 224 9.81 16.21 -8.16
C VAL A 224 9.43 17.39 -7.26
N TRP A 225 8.76 18.40 -7.82
CA TRP A 225 8.56 19.69 -7.13
C TRP A 225 7.89 19.58 -5.76
N TRP A 226 6.87 18.72 -5.62
CA TRP A 226 6.12 18.54 -4.37
C TRP A 226 6.82 17.66 -3.34
N GLN A 227 7.95 17.02 -3.71
CA GLN A 227 8.78 16.27 -2.77
C GLN A 227 9.88 17.13 -2.13
N LYS A 228 10.05 18.37 -2.62
CA LYS A 228 11.00 19.33 -2.07
C LYS A 228 10.25 20.20 -1.07
N PRO A 229 10.83 20.47 0.11
CA PRO A 229 10.25 21.40 1.09
C PRO A 229 10.11 22.82 0.53
#